data_AF-A0A6P0LND9-F1
#
_entry.id   AF-A0A6P0LND9-F1
#
_cell.length_a   1.000
_cell.length_b   1.000
_cell.length_c   1.000
_cell.angle_alpha   90.00
_cell.angle_beta   90.00
_cell.angle_gamma   90.00
#
_symmetry.space_group_name_H-M   'P 1'
#
loop_
_entity.id
_entity.type
_entity.pdbx_description
1 polymer ?
#
loop_
_entity_poly.entity_id
_entity_poly.type
_entity_poly.pdbx_seq_one_letter_code
_entity_poly.pdbx_strand_id
1 'polypeptide(L)'
;PIYILGAQVGTDEAVRKQGTSCAAPVITGISALLMSLQLQQGAAPDAEAIRAAITNSAIPCDPEEVEEPERCLLGKVNIAGAFELITGQELAAKGEGSEITSQGSEDKSTIVFVSSKEGNRESGIGNRESGIGNKGNREQGIGNSGEELTEREQEIGNTGTDNQLTLSSDGVSADNITANTTAANNIVPSAGSNLVYVMGTVGYDFGTEARRDSFKQLMPPVEVNGVMVPPNPYDARQMGDYLGQNLYEAKSLIWTLNLELTPIYALEPVGAFADDTYATLQDMLASEALPENDDEYIERVSMAGRLSQKTVKLFSGQELPVLKLYSPRGMYGWTINTLVDNAIEAVREQQENADEAAIRKSLTAFLHRVYYDLRNLGQADRDRAINYAAINAFQAAESISEAVAIGMELHSIEVEKSPFCRYDSNCWDVKLKFFDPENGRRAKKIYRFTIDVIDLVPVTLGHVRSWSVPK
;
A
#
# COMPACT_ATOMS: atom_id res chain seq x y z
N PRO A 1 7.85 -10.96 -13.19
CA PRO A 1 8.33 -10.36 -14.47
C PRO A 1 9.35 -11.31 -15.13
N ILE A 2 9.30 -11.52 -16.45
CA ILE A 2 10.28 -12.38 -17.14
C ILE A 2 11.55 -11.55 -17.38
N TYR A 3 12.66 -11.96 -16.77
CA TYR A 3 13.99 -11.44 -17.08
C TYR A 3 14.67 -12.38 -18.07
N ILE A 4 15.19 -11.83 -19.15
CA ILE A 4 15.94 -12.59 -20.15
C ILE A 4 17.30 -11.94 -20.32
N LEU A 5 18.33 -12.76 -20.49
CA LEU A 5 19.66 -12.29 -20.87
C LEU A 5 19.61 -11.75 -22.30
N GLY A 6 19.77 -10.44 -22.45
CA GLY A 6 19.99 -9.76 -23.72
C GLY A 6 21.44 -9.32 -23.88
N ALA A 7 21.84 -8.95 -25.09
CA ALA A 7 23.16 -8.38 -25.34
C ALA A 7 23.22 -6.93 -24.82
N GLN A 8 24.31 -6.59 -24.13
CA GLN A 8 24.62 -5.21 -23.79
C GLN A 8 25.33 -4.54 -24.98
N VAL A 9 24.82 -3.40 -25.44
CA VAL A 9 25.37 -2.71 -26.62
C VAL A 9 26.81 -2.26 -26.35
N GLY A 10 27.74 -2.66 -27.21
CA GLY A 10 29.15 -2.27 -27.12
C GLY A 10 30.02 -3.17 -26.24
N THR A 11 29.50 -4.28 -25.74
CA THR A 11 30.24 -5.25 -24.91
C THR A 11 29.84 -6.69 -25.25
N ASP A 12 30.70 -7.66 -24.93
CA ASP A 12 30.39 -9.10 -25.04
C ASP A 12 29.63 -9.65 -23.80
N GLU A 13 29.22 -8.77 -22.89
CA GLU A 13 28.52 -9.14 -21.67
C GLU A 13 27.00 -9.25 -21.87
N ALA A 14 26.40 -10.24 -21.22
CA ALA A 14 24.96 -10.40 -21.17
C ALA A 14 24.36 -9.55 -20.03
N VAL A 15 23.23 -8.90 -20.29
CA VAL A 15 22.50 -8.09 -19.31
C VAL A 15 21.06 -8.56 -19.20
N ARG A 16 20.49 -8.54 -18.00
CA ARG A 16 19.07 -8.82 -17.82
C ARG A 16 18.25 -7.69 -18.44
N LYS A 17 17.33 -8.06 -19.34
CA LYS A 17 16.35 -7.16 -19.97
C LYS A 17 14.94 -7.61 -19.62
N GLN A 18 14.01 -6.66 -19.62
CA GLN A 18 12.59 -6.86 -19.35
C GLN A 18 11.76 -6.11 -20.40
N GLY A 19 10.60 -6.67 -20.77
CA GLY A 19 9.65 -6.05 -21.69
C GLY A 19 8.92 -7.09 -22.55
N THR A 20 7.84 -6.69 -23.21
CA THR A 20 7.10 -7.55 -24.14
C THR A 20 7.95 -7.99 -25.32
N SER A 21 8.91 -7.16 -25.75
CA SER A 21 9.94 -7.52 -26.74
C SER A 21 10.86 -8.67 -26.30
N CYS A 22 11.00 -8.89 -24.99
CA CYS A 22 11.71 -10.06 -24.45
C CYS A 22 10.78 -11.27 -24.32
N ALA A 23 9.50 -11.08 -24.00
CA ALA A 23 8.55 -12.18 -23.91
C ALA A 23 8.22 -12.82 -25.27
N ALA A 24 8.13 -12.02 -26.34
CA ALA A 24 7.82 -12.50 -27.70
C ALA A 24 8.73 -13.64 -28.19
N PRO A 25 10.09 -13.52 -28.17
CA PRO A 25 10.97 -14.60 -28.61
C PRO A 25 10.89 -15.86 -27.74
N VAL A 26 10.50 -15.77 -26.47
CA VAL A 26 10.25 -16.96 -25.63
C VAL A 26 9.08 -17.77 -26.19
N ILE A 27 7.98 -17.11 -26.53
CA ILE A 27 6.82 -17.75 -27.15
C ILE A 27 7.18 -18.30 -28.53
N THR A 28 7.96 -17.58 -29.32
CA THR A 28 8.47 -18.08 -30.61
C THR A 28 9.29 -19.36 -30.44
N GLY A 29 10.18 -19.41 -29.45
CA GLY A 29 10.98 -20.59 -29.13
C GLY A 29 10.14 -21.79 -28.70
N ILE A 30 9.16 -21.57 -27.82
CA ILE A 30 8.20 -22.60 -27.38
C ILE A 30 7.40 -23.15 -28.58
N SER A 31 6.87 -22.26 -29.43
CA SER A 31 6.13 -22.65 -30.63
C SER A 31 6.98 -23.47 -31.58
N ALA A 32 8.23 -23.07 -31.83
CA ALA A 32 9.16 -23.82 -32.67
C ALA A 32 9.49 -25.20 -32.09
N LEU A 33 9.61 -25.32 -30.76
CA LEU A 33 9.84 -26.59 -30.10
C LEU A 33 8.62 -27.53 -30.23
N LEU A 34 7.41 -27.01 -30.06
CA LEU A 34 6.18 -27.77 -30.26
C LEU A 34 6.00 -28.22 -31.72
N MET A 35 6.40 -27.39 -32.69
CA MET A 35 6.44 -27.79 -34.12
C MET A 35 7.46 -28.91 -34.36
N SER A 36 8.62 -28.80 -33.71
CA SER A 36 9.67 -29.83 -33.80
C SER A 36 9.20 -31.16 -33.20
N LEU A 37 8.36 -31.11 -32.17
CA LEU A 37 7.75 -32.28 -31.57
C LEU A 37 6.73 -32.96 -32.50
N GLN A 38 5.90 -32.18 -33.20
CA GLN A 38 5.00 -32.72 -34.24
C GLN A 38 5.80 -33.48 -35.31
N LEU A 39 6.94 -32.94 -35.75
CA LEU A 39 7.85 -33.62 -36.67
C LEU A 39 8.40 -34.93 -36.11
N GLN A 40 8.81 -34.96 -34.84
CA GLN A 40 9.30 -36.19 -34.20
C GLN A 40 8.22 -37.28 -34.12
N GLN A 41 6.94 -36.90 -34.04
CA GLN A 41 5.81 -37.81 -34.03
C GLN A 41 5.34 -38.22 -35.44
N GLY A 42 6.05 -37.78 -36.49
CA GLY A 42 5.71 -38.07 -37.88
C GLY A 42 4.54 -37.24 -38.43
N ALA A 43 4.10 -36.20 -37.70
CA ALA A 43 3.10 -35.25 -38.15
C ALA A 43 3.74 -34.07 -38.90
N ALA A 44 2.98 -33.44 -39.79
CA ALA A 44 3.40 -32.17 -40.39
C ALA A 44 3.28 -31.03 -39.36
N PRO A 45 4.21 -30.05 -39.35
CA PRO A 45 4.09 -28.88 -38.48
C PRO A 45 2.81 -28.10 -38.75
N ASP A 46 2.00 -27.88 -37.72
CA ASP A 46 0.77 -27.09 -37.77
C ASP A 46 0.84 -25.93 -36.77
N ALA A 47 1.08 -24.74 -37.31
CA ALA A 47 1.20 -23.52 -36.52
C ALA A 47 -0.11 -23.07 -35.85
N GLU A 48 -1.25 -23.32 -36.50
CA GLU A 48 -2.54 -22.90 -35.96
C GLU A 48 -2.95 -23.82 -34.79
N ALA A 49 -2.68 -25.12 -34.92
CA ALA A 49 -2.86 -26.07 -33.82
C ALA A 49 -2.01 -25.70 -32.59
N ILE A 50 -0.75 -25.29 -32.79
CA ILE A 50 0.14 -24.86 -31.70
C ILE A 50 -0.33 -23.57 -31.06
N ARG A 51 -0.73 -22.58 -31.88
CA ARG A 51 -1.33 -21.35 -31.36
C ARG A 51 -2.54 -21.66 -30.50
N ALA A 52 -3.46 -22.49 -30.99
CA ALA A 52 -4.67 -22.90 -30.26
C ALA A 52 -4.32 -23.61 -28.94
N ALA A 53 -3.34 -24.51 -28.94
CA ALA A 53 -2.89 -25.20 -27.74
C ALA A 53 -2.30 -24.24 -26.70
N ILE A 54 -1.49 -23.25 -27.12
CA ILE A 54 -0.92 -22.23 -26.22
C ILE A 54 -2.02 -21.34 -25.63
N THR A 55 -3.00 -20.91 -26.43
CA THR A 55 -4.07 -20.04 -25.95
C THR A 55 -5.07 -20.77 -25.07
N ASN A 56 -5.43 -22.01 -25.40
CA ASN A 56 -6.45 -22.77 -24.69
C ASN A 56 -5.94 -23.38 -23.37
N SER A 57 -4.62 -23.54 -23.23
CA SER A 57 -4.01 -24.02 -21.99
C SER A 57 -3.64 -22.90 -21.02
N ALA A 58 -3.72 -21.63 -21.44
CA ALA A 58 -3.32 -20.48 -20.63
C ALA A 58 -4.04 -20.49 -19.27
N ILE A 59 -3.28 -20.29 -18.19
CA ILE A 59 -3.79 -20.29 -16.83
C ILE A 59 -4.35 -18.90 -16.53
N PRO A 60 -5.66 -18.74 -16.27
CA PRO A 60 -6.23 -17.43 -15.93
C PRO A 60 -5.51 -16.79 -14.75
N CYS A 61 -5.35 -15.47 -14.77
CA CYS A 61 -4.83 -14.77 -13.61
C CYS A 61 -5.84 -14.82 -12.47
N ASP A 62 -5.34 -15.15 -11.28
CA ASP A 62 -6.12 -15.04 -10.05
C ASP A 62 -6.30 -13.54 -9.71
N PRO A 63 -7.53 -13.01 -9.62
CA PRO A 63 -7.79 -11.64 -9.19
C PRO A 63 -7.27 -11.36 -7.76
N GLU A 64 -7.01 -12.39 -6.97
CA GLU A 64 -6.41 -12.26 -5.64
C GLU A 64 -4.88 -12.05 -5.68
N GLU A 65 -4.22 -12.36 -6.80
CA GLU A 65 -2.76 -12.26 -6.96
C GLU A 65 -2.32 -11.10 -7.88
N VAL A 66 -3.21 -10.58 -8.73
CA VAL A 66 -2.87 -9.60 -9.78
C VAL A 66 -3.75 -8.34 -9.68
N GLU A 67 -3.13 -7.17 -9.74
CA GLU A 67 -3.78 -5.85 -9.53
C GLU A 67 -4.88 -5.52 -10.56
N GLU A 68 -4.64 -5.91 -11.82
CA GLU A 68 -5.46 -5.66 -13.00
C GLU A 68 -5.69 -6.99 -13.77
N PRO A 69 -6.57 -7.88 -13.28
CA PRO A 69 -6.80 -9.20 -13.89
C PRO A 69 -7.25 -9.10 -15.36
N GLU A 70 -7.94 -8.03 -15.73
CA GLU A 70 -8.33 -7.70 -17.10
C GLU A 70 -7.14 -7.47 -18.05
N ARG A 71 -5.96 -7.07 -17.52
CA ARG A 71 -4.73 -6.94 -18.32
C ARG A 71 -3.99 -8.26 -18.53
N CYS A 72 -4.45 -9.34 -17.89
CA CYS A 72 -3.87 -10.67 -18.06
C CYS A 72 -4.26 -11.36 -19.39
N LEU A 73 -5.00 -10.69 -20.27
CA LEU A 73 -5.45 -11.23 -21.57
C LEU A 73 -6.16 -12.59 -21.39
N LEU A 74 -5.60 -13.66 -21.97
CA LEU A 74 -6.11 -15.03 -21.83
C LEU A 74 -5.48 -15.80 -20.66
N GLY A 75 -4.44 -15.26 -20.00
CA GLY A 75 -3.76 -15.92 -18.88
C GLY A 75 -2.23 -15.99 -19.00
N LYS A 76 -1.62 -16.66 -18.02
CA LYS A 76 -0.19 -17.02 -17.98
C LYS A 76 0.05 -18.24 -18.88
N VAL A 77 1.17 -18.25 -19.61
CA VAL A 77 1.51 -19.36 -20.53
C VAL A 77 1.72 -20.67 -19.76
N ASN A 78 1.08 -21.74 -20.24
CA ASN A 78 1.12 -23.07 -19.64
C ASN A 78 1.73 -24.09 -20.61
N ILE A 79 3.04 -24.30 -20.52
CA ILE A 79 3.76 -25.18 -21.44
C ILE A 79 3.30 -26.64 -21.29
N ALA A 80 3.04 -27.08 -20.05
CA ALA A 80 2.59 -28.44 -19.79
C ALA A 80 1.20 -28.70 -20.40
N GLY A 81 0.25 -27.78 -20.19
CA GLY A 81 -1.07 -27.89 -20.80
C GLY A 81 -1.04 -27.78 -22.34
N ALA A 82 -0.18 -26.92 -22.90
CA ALA A 82 -0.02 -26.83 -24.35
C ALA A 82 0.57 -28.13 -24.94
N PHE A 83 1.55 -28.75 -24.26
CA PHE A 83 2.12 -30.03 -24.64
C PHE A 83 1.06 -31.15 -24.62
N GLU A 84 0.25 -31.20 -23.57
CA GLU A 84 -0.82 -32.18 -23.43
C GLU A 84 -1.88 -32.05 -24.53
N LEU A 85 -2.27 -30.81 -24.86
CA LEU A 85 -3.22 -30.55 -25.96
C LEU A 85 -2.66 -30.94 -27.33
N ILE A 86 -1.35 -30.88 -27.53
CA ILE A 86 -0.71 -31.24 -28.82
C ILE A 86 -0.44 -32.75 -28.92
N THR A 87 -0.06 -33.39 -27.84
CA THR A 87 0.42 -34.79 -27.85
C THR A 87 -0.59 -35.80 -27.31
N GLY A 88 -1.60 -35.34 -26.57
CA GLY A 88 -2.49 -36.19 -25.78
C GLY A 88 -1.81 -36.86 -24.58
N GLN A 89 -0.60 -36.42 -24.21
CA GLN A 89 0.20 -36.99 -23.12
C GLN A 89 0.50 -35.94 -22.05
N GLU A 90 0.40 -36.33 -20.79
CA GLU A 90 0.86 -35.49 -19.68
C GLU A 90 2.39 -35.40 -19.69
N LEU A 91 2.92 -34.19 -19.50
CA LEU A 91 4.36 -33.95 -19.47
C LEU A 91 4.95 -34.49 -18.15
N ALA A 92 5.54 -35.68 -18.18
CA ALA A 92 6.15 -36.29 -17.00
C ALA A 92 7.35 -35.47 -16.49
N ALA A 93 7.30 -35.02 -15.24
CA ALA A 93 8.43 -34.42 -14.56
C ALA A 93 9.52 -35.47 -14.32
N LYS A 94 10.69 -35.34 -14.95
CA LYS A 94 11.87 -36.15 -14.58
C LYS A 94 12.35 -35.67 -13.20
N GLY A 95 12.22 -36.53 -12.19
CA GLY A 95 12.75 -36.28 -10.85
C GLY A 95 14.26 -36.08 -10.84
N GLU A 96 14.72 -35.19 -9.97
CA GLU A 96 16.13 -34.89 -9.71
C GLU A 96 16.88 -36.14 -9.23
N GLY A 97 17.99 -36.47 -9.90
CA GLY A 97 18.84 -37.61 -9.52
C GLY A 97 19.67 -38.16 -10.67
N SER A 98 20.57 -37.34 -11.23
CA SER A 98 21.73 -37.88 -11.95
C SER A 98 22.90 -36.91 -11.79
N GLU A 99 23.87 -37.29 -10.97
CA GLU A 99 25.20 -36.68 -10.95
C GLU A 99 25.76 -36.70 -12.38
N ILE A 100 26.12 -35.53 -12.91
CA ILE A 100 26.84 -35.41 -14.18
C ILE A 100 28.32 -35.48 -13.84
N THR A 101 28.91 -36.67 -13.87
CA THR A 101 30.36 -36.83 -14.02
C THR A 101 30.73 -36.48 -15.47
N SER A 102 31.53 -35.44 -15.65
CA SER A 102 32.06 -35.05 -16.94
C SER A 102 33.19 -35.99 -17.37
N GLN A 103 32.88 -36.90 -18.29
CA GLN A 103 33.88 -37.44 -19.21
C GLN A 103 33.37 -37.28 -20.64
N GLY A 104 34.22 -36.67 -21.47
CA GLY A 104 33.87 -36.19 -22.79
C GLY A 104 33.52 -37.30 -23.77
N SER A 105 32.48 -37.05 -24.56
CA SER A 105 32.33 -37.50 -25.94
C SER A 105 31.25 -36.64 -26.58
N GLU A 106 31.54 -36.19 -27.79
CA GLU A 106 30.72 -35.28 -28.59
C GLU A 106 29.37 -35.89 -28.98
N ASP A 107 28.42 -34.98 -29.23
CA ASP A 107 27.16 -35.17 -29.96
C ASP A 107 25.93 -35.72 -29.19
N LYS A 108 25.24 -34.80 -28.48
CA LYS A 108 23.77 -34.72 -28.30
C LYS A 108 23.42 -33.57 -27.34
N SER A 109 22.95 -32.45 -27.88
CA SER A 109 22.47 -31.30 -27.10
C SER A 109 21.18 -31.65 -26.35
N THR A 110 21.29 -32.01 -25.07
CA THR A 110 20.15 -32.15 -24.15
C THR A 110 20.02 -30.87 -23.35
N ILE A 111 18.91 -30.15 -23.52
CA ILE A 111 18.60 -28.95 -22.72
C ILE A 111 17.89 -29.40 -21.43
N VAL A 112 18.50 -29.09 -20.28
CA VAL A 112 17.97 -29.38 -18.94
C VAL A 112 17.28 -28.12 -18.41
N PHE A 113 16.01 -28.22 -18.04
CA PHE A 113 15.29 -27.17 -17.32
C PHE A 113 15.47 -27.37 -15.81
N VAL A 114 16.15 -26.42 -15.17
CA VAL A 114 16.25 -26.37 -13.70
C VAL A 114 15.06 -25.56 -13.19
N SER A 115 14.19 -26.20 -12.41
CA SER A 115 13.20 -25.52 -11.58
C SER A 115 13.90 -25.05 -10.31
N SER A 116 14.21 -23.76 -10.22
CA SER A 116 14.75 -23.19 -8.98
C SER A 116 13.63 -22.99 -7.98
N LYS A 117 13.48 -23.95 -7.05
CA LYS A 117 13.05 -23.62 -5.68
C LYS A 117 14.26 -22.99 -4.99
N GLU A 118 14.16 -21.72 -4.61
CA GLU A 118 15.22 -21.04 -3.86
C GLU A 118 15.32 -21.65 -2.46
N GLY A 119 16.37 -22.44 -2.26
CA GLY A 119 16.87 -22.86 -0.96
C GLY A 119 18.22 -22.20 -0.71
N ASN A 120 18.35 -21.62 0.49
CA ASN A 120 19.55 -21.02 1.08
C ASN A 120 20.84 -21.81 0.79
N ARG A 121 21.87 -21.09 0.31
CA ARG A 121 23.28 -21.43 0.59
C ARG A 121 24.13 -20.15 0.67
N GLU A 122 24.63 -19.90 1.88
CA GLU A 122 25.76 -19.03 2.15
C GLU A 122 27.02 -19.53 1.40
N SER A 123 27.81 -18.60 0.86
CA SER A 123 29.27 -18.73 0.81
C SER A 123 29.88 -17.36 0.57
N GLY A 124 30.75 -16.95 1.49
CA GLY A 124 31.32 -15.62 1.58
C GLY A 124 32.59 -15.37 0.77
N ILE A 125 33.00 -14.12 0.96
CA ILE A 125 34.35 -13.52 0.87
C ILE A 125 34.93 -13.27 -0.53
N GLY A 126 35.00 -11.98 -0.85
CA GLY A 126 35.87 -11.40 -1.87
C GLY A 126 36.01 -9.89 -1.67
N ASN A 127 36.86 -9.49 -0.72
CA ASN A 127 37.22 -8.12 -0.38
C ASN A 127 37.50 -7.22 -1.61
N ARG A 128 36.97 -6.00 -1.60
CA ARG A 128 37.64 -4.83 -2.16
C ARG A 128 37.35 -3.59 -1.32
N GLU A 129 38.40 -3.08 -0.71
CA GLU A 129 38.47 -1.90 0.13
C GLU A 129 38.05 -0.64 -0.64
N SER A 130 37.10 0.11 -0.07
CA SER A 130 36.91 1.54 -0.35
C SER A 130 37.56 2.33 0.77
N GLY A 131 38.67 2.99 0.47
CA GLY A 131 39.29 3.96 1.38
C GLY A 131 38.45 5.23 1.45
N ILE A 132 37.83 5.50 2.60
CA ILE A 132 37.32 6.83 2.95
C ILE A 132 38.17 7.36 4.10
N GLY A 133 38.93 8.41 3.79
CA GLY A 133 39.69 9.18 4.76
C GLY A 133 38.75 9.96 5.68
N ASN A 134 38.93 9.71 6.97
CA ASN A 134 38.24 10.34 8.08
C ASN A 134 38.84 11.73 8.37
N LYS A 135 37.98 12.75 8.52
CA LYS A 135 38.18 14.02 9.25
C LYS A 135 36.77 14.45 9.71
N GLY A 136 36.42 14.63 10.97
CA GLY A 136 37.18 14.87 12.18
C GLY A 136 36.75 16.21 12.79
N ASN A 137 36.28 16.15 14.05
CA ASN A 137 36.07 17.25 15.03
C ASN A 137 34.71 18.00 14.95
N ARG A 138 34.02 18.38 16.04
CA ARG A 138 34.39 18.50 17.47
C ARG A 138 33.16 18.83 18.36
N GLU A 139 33.22 18.34 19.62
CA GLU A 139 32.86 18.98 20.93
C GLU A 139 31.47 19.66 21.13
N GLN A 140 30.58 19.12 21.98
CA GLN A 140 30.48 19.20 23.47
C GLN A 140 29.58 20.36 23.99
N GLY A 141 28.63 20.05 24.89
CA GLY A 141 28.01 21.07 25.75
C GLY A 141 26.70 20.76 26.50
N ILE A 142 26.75 19.87 27.51
CA ILE A 142 26.17 19.98 28.88
C ILE A 142 24.70 20.46 29.07
N GLY A 143 23.90 19.69 29.84
CA GLY A 143 22.80 20.24 30.65
C GLY A 143 21.81 19.23 31.29
N ASN A 144 22.04 18.86 32.55
CA ASN A 144 21.19 18.05 33.44
C ASN A 144 19.74 18.56 33.61
N SER A 145 18.79 17.63 33.80
CA SER A 145 18.02 17.47 35.06
C SER A 145 17.03 16.30 34.95
N GLY A 146 17.18 15.33 35.84
CA GLY A 146 16.23 14.21 35.99
C GLY A 146 15.21 14.47 37.09
N GLU A 147 14.06 13.80 36.98
CA GLU A 147 13.18 13.48 38.11
C GLU A 147 12.62 12.07 37.91
N GLU A 148 12.94 11.19 38.87
CA GLU A 148 12.32 9.89 39.10
C GLU A 148 10.90 10.08 39.66
N LEU A 149 9.95 9.25 39.23
CA LEU A 149 8.76 8.96 40.02
C LEU A 149 8.51 7.44 40.07
N THR A 150 8.54 6.98 41.31
CA THR A 150 8.37 5.62 41.83
C THR A 150 6.93 5.12 41.78
N GLU A 151 6.80 3.81 41.57
CA GLU A 151 5.58 3.01 41.73
C GLU A 151 5.06 2.99 43.18
N ARG A 152 3.73 2.88 43.32
CA ARG A 152 3.09 2.13 44.43
C ARG A 152 1.63 1.77 44.11
N GLU A 153 1.35 0.47 44.20
CA GLU A 153 0.03 -0.18 44.19
C GLU A 153 -0.75 0.10 45.49
N GLN A 154 -2.10 0.16 45.41
CA GLN A 154 -3.00 -0.62 46.29
C GLN A 154 -4.48 -0.59 45.87
N GLU A 155 -5.11 -1.74 46.10
CA GLU A 155 -6.49 -2.17 45.81
C GLU A 155 -7.61 -1.46 46.59
N ILE A 156 -8.85 -1.53 46.07
CA ILE A 156 -10.07 -2.17 46.67
C ILE A 156 -11.36 -1.49 46.13
N GLY A 157 -12.32 -2.30 45.66
CA GLY A 157 -13.72 -2.17 46.12
C GLY A 157 -14.84 -1.82 45.12
N ASN A 158 -15.58 -2.84 44.72
CA ASN A 158 -16.87 -2.85 43.99
C ASN A 158 -17.99 -1.95 44.56
N THR A 159 -18.84 -1.40 43.67
CA THR A 159 -20.32 -1.54 43.73
C THR A 159 -20.94 -1.12 42.39
N GLY A 160 -21.76 -2.00 41.81
CA GLY A 160 -22.49 -1.78 40.56
C GLY A 160 -23.99 -1.57 40.78
N THR A 161 -24.67 -1.14 39.72
CA THR A 161 -26.13 -1.28 39.52
C THR A 161 -26.41 -1.46 38.03
N ASP A 162 -26.83 -2.68 37.67
CA ASP A 162 -27.45 -3.04 36.40
C ASP A 162 -28.96 -2.80 36.43
N ASN A 163 -29.55 -2.52 35.26
CA ASN A 163 -30.98 -2.71 35.02
C ASN A 163 -31.18 -3.37 33.65
N GLN A 164 -31.70 -4.60 33.69
CA GLN A 164 -31.99 -5.49 32.57
C GLN A 164 -33.52 -5.61 32.42
N LEU A 165 -34.04 -5.59 31.17
CA LEU A 165 -35.42 -5.96 30.88
C LEU A 165 -35.46 -7.00 29.75
N THR A 166 -36.08 -8.13 30.09
CA THR A 166 -36.30 -9.37 29.34
C THR A 166 -37.60 -9.33 28.52
N LEU A 167 -37.66 -10.05 27.40
CA LEU A 167 -38.87 -10.30 26.62
C LEU A 167 -39.01 -11.81 26.32
N SER A 168 -40.18 -12.38 26.68
CA SER A 168 -40.61 -13.71 26.24
C SER A 168 -42.13 -13.76 25.96
N SER A 169 -42.45 -14.24 24.75
CA SER A 169 -43.63 -15.00 24.23
C SER A 169 -45.08 -14.59 24.56
N ASP A 170 -45.88 -14.36 23.51
CA ASP A 170 -46.94 -15.30 23.09
C ASP A 170 -47.59 -14.89 21.74
N GLY A 171 -48.01 -15.89 20.96
CA GLY A 171 -48.45 -15.73 19.56
C GLY A 171 -49.95 -15.54 19.34
N VAL A 172 -50.30 -14.96 18.19
CA VAL A 172 -51.59 -15.11 17.50
C VAL A 172 -51.34 -15.01 15.98
N SER A 173 -51.94 -15.93 15.22
CA SER A 173 -51.97 -15.96 13.76
C SER A 173 -53.40 -15.72 13.27
N ALA A 174 -53.61 -14.83 12.30
CA ALA A 174 -54.77 -14.82 11.41
C ALA A 174 -54.55 -13.90 10.17
N ASP A 175 -54.56 -14.55 9.00
CA ASP A 175 -55.17 -14.18 7.72
C ASP A 175 -54.73 -12.95 6.88
N ASN A 176 -54.13 -13.29 5.73
CA ASN A 176 -54.44 -12.86 4.36
C ASN A 176 -54.83 -11.39 4.11
N ILE A 177 -53.85 -10.57 3.71
CA ILE A 177 -54.08 -9.45 2.81
C ILE A 177 -53.16 -9.59 1.60
N THR A 178 -53.78 -10.01 0.49
CA THR A 178 -53.21 -9.97 -0.86
C THR A 178 -53.13 -8.51 -1.31
N ALA A 179 -51.92 -7.93 -1.33
CA ALA A 179 -51.66 -6.69 -2.03
C ALA A 179 -50.73 -6.98 -3.21
N ASN A 180 -51.31 -6.95 -4.42
CA ASN A 180 -50.56 -6.91 -5.67
C ASN A 180 -49.59 -5.71 -5.67
N THR A 181 -48.30 -5.97 -5.75
CA THR A 181 -47.32 -4.98 -6.21
C THR A 181 -46.38 -5.67 -7.19
N THR A 182 -46.76 -5.65 -8.46
CA THR A 182 -45.85 -5.90 -9.57
C THR A 182 -44.96 -4.68 -9.76
N ALA A 183 -43.68 -4.96 -10.00
CA ALA A 183 -42.62 -4.07 -10.49
C ALA A 183 -41.76 -3.30 -9.46
N ALA A 184 -40.44 -3.44 -9.69
CA ALA A 184 -39.31 -2.72 -9.10
C ALA A 184 -38.68 -3.29 -7.82
N ASN A 185 -38.10 -4.50 -7.90
CA ASN A 185 -37.00 -4.91 -7.02
C ASN A 185 -35.98 -5.75 -7.82
N ASN A 186 -35.25 -5.09 -8.70
CA ASN A 186 -33.93 -5.53 -9.17
C ASN A 186 -32.90 -4.44 -8.86
N ILE A 187 -32.95 -3.87 -7.64
CA ILE A 187 -31.78 -3.21 -7.09
C ILE A 187 -30.96 -4.33 -6.47
N VAL A 188 -30.09 -4.91 -7.28
CA VAL A 188 -28.93 -5.64 -6.76
C VAL A 188 -28.17 -4.60 -5.95
N PRO A 189 -27.93 -4.79 -4.62
CA PRO A 189 -27.00 -3.95 -3.90
C PRO A 189 -25.71 -3.94 -4.70
N SER A 190 -25.21 -2.76 -5.09
CA SER A 190 -23.93 -2.68 -5.81
C SER A 190 -22.95 -3.57 -5.07
N ALA A 191 -22.38 -4.57 -5.76
CA ALA A 191 -21.35 -5.42 -5.19
C ALA A 191 -20.37 -4.51 -4.44
N GLY A 192 -20.26 -4.69 -3.12
CA GLY A 192 -19.42 -3.82 -2.30
C GLY A 192 -18.02 -3.83 -2.90
N SER A 193 -17.53 -2.66 -3.30
CA SER A 193 -16.16 -2.55 -3.80
C SER A 193 -15.22 -3.01 -2.70
N ASN A 194 -14.29 -3.91 -3.02
CA ASN A 194 -13.22 -4.29 -2.11
C ASN A 194 -12.06 -3.29 -2.12
N LEU A 195 -12.20 -2.17 -2.83
CA LEU A 195 -11.19 -1.12 -2.85
C LEU A 195 -11.20 -0.33 -1.54
N VAL A 196 -10.01 -0.07 -1.02
CA VAL A 196 -9.80 0.76 0.17
C VAL A 196 -8.80 1.86 -0.17
N TYR A 197 -9.13 3.09 0.19
CA TYR A 197 -8.19 4.22 0.21
C TYR A 197 -8.31 4.90 1.57
N VAL A 198 -7.28 4.76 2.40
CA VAL A 198 -7.33 5.05 3.84
C VAL A 198 -6.10 5.83 4.28
N MET A 199 -6.26 6.64 5.34
CA MET A 199 -5.18 7.39 5.97
C MET A 199 -4.93 6.89 7.38
N GLY A 200 -3.70 7.02 7.87
CA GLY A 200 -3.32 6.58 9.21
C GLY A 200 -1.83 6.74 9.49
N THR A 201 -1.31 5.85 10.32
CA THR A 201 0.12 5.65 10.61
C THR A 201 0.48 4.18 10.45
N VAL A 202 1.72 3.90 10.06
CA VAL A 202 2.24 2.54 9.90
C VAL A 202 2.64 1.97 11.26
N GLY A 203 2.36 0.69 11.46
CA GLY A 203 2.86 -0.06 12.60
C GLY A 203 3.22 -1.48 12.21
N TYR A 204 3.64 -2.24 13.21
CA TYR A 204 3.90 -3.66 13.07
C TYR A 204 3.46 -4.40 14.33
N ASP A 205 3.19 -5.69 14.16
CA ASP A 205 2.85 -6.63 15.21
C ASP A 205 3.56 -7.97 14.95
N PHE A 206 3.91 -8.68 16.02
CA PHE A 206 4.65 -9.94 15.91
C PHE A 206 3.74 -11.15 15.67
N GLY A 207 2.47 -11.06 16.03
CA GLY A 207 1.46 -12.12 16.04
C GLY A 207 1.71 -13.20 17.10
N THR A 208 2.97 -13.60 17.32
CA THR A 208 3.36 -14.70 18.22
C THR A 208 4.60 -14.35 19.04
N GLU A 209 4.73 -14.99 20.20
CA GLU A 209 5.90 -14.87 21.07
C GLU A 209 7.17 -15.35 20.38
N ALA A 210 7.09 -16.47 19.65
CA ALA A 210 8.23 -17.02 18.93
C ALA A 210 8.80 -16.01 17.93
N ARG A 211 7.94 -15.29 17.21
CA ARG A 211 8.36 -14.28 16.26
C ARG A 211 8.98 -13.05 16.93
N ARG A 212 8.35 -12.56 18.01
CA ARG A 212 8.91 -11.48 18.84
C ARG A 212 10.32 -11.84 19.33
N ASP A 213 10.49 -13.07 19.83
CA ASP A 213 11.75 -13.54 20.38
C ASP A 213 12.85 -13.68 19.31
N SER A 214 12.49 -14.05 18.07
CA SER A 214 13.44 -14.02 16.94
C SER A 214 13.99 -12.61 16.70
N PHE A 215 13.14 -11.58 16.63
CA PHE A 215 13.60 -10.19 16.47
C PHE A 215 14.46 -9.74 17.65
N LYS A 216 14.08 -10.09 18.88
CA LYS A 216 14.89 -9.78 20.08
C LYS A 216 16.29 -10.39 20.04
N GLN A 217 16.46 -11.54 19.40
CA GLN A 217 17.75 -12.23 19.27
C GLN A 217 18.60 -11.71 18.11
N LEU A 218 17.96 -11.31 17.00
CA LEU A 218 18.64 -10.91 15.77
C LEU A 218 18.98 -9.42 15.72
N MET A 219 18.16 -8.57 16.34
CA MET A 219 18.40 -7.12 16.34
C MET A 219 19.68 -6.79 17.12
N PRO A 220 20.56 -5.95 16.57
CA PRO A 220 21.77 -5.52 17.27
C PRO A 220 21.44 -4.54 18.40
N PRO A 221 22.27 -4.48 19.46
CA PRO A 221 22.19 -3.37 20.41
C PRO A 221 22.53 -2.05 19.72
N VAL A 222 21.94 -0.96 20.19
CA VAL A 222 22.13 0.38 19.63
C VAL A 222 22.88 1.27 20.62
N GLU A 223 23.76 2.14 20.11
CA GLU A 223 24.45 3.14 20.92
C GLU A 223 23.62 4.43 20.96
N VAL A 224 23.18 4.84 22.14
CA VAL A 224 22.45 6.09 22.35
C VAL A 224 23.26 6.97 23.30
N ASN A 225 23.75 8.11 22.81
CA ASN A 225 24.56 9.06 23.59
C ASN A 225 25.78 8.42 24.28
N GLY A 226 26.47 7.48 23.62
CA GLY A 226 27.62 6.78 24.18
C GLY A 226 27.28 5.60 25.11
N VAL A 227 26.00 5.25 25.25
CA VAL A 227 25.53 4.12 26.06
C VAL A 227 24.98 3.03 25.15
N MET A 228 25.50 1.81 25.30
CA MET A 228 24.96 0.63 24.62
C MET A 228 23.63 0.21 25.25
N VAL A 229 22.55 0.31 24.50
CA VAL A 229 21.20 -0.09 24.88
C VAL A 229 20.90 -1.45 24.24
N PRO A 230 20.30 -2.40 24.98
CA PRO A 230 19.91 -3.68 24.40
C PRO A 230 18.88 -3.51 23.27
N PRO A 231 18.82 -4.44 22.32
CA PRO A 231 17.82 -4.41 21.25
C PRO A 231 16.41 -4.41 21.84
N ASN A 232 15.61 -3.43 21.45
CA ASN A 232 14.20 -3.35 21.80
C ASN A 232 13.35 -3.49 20.53
N PRO A 233 12.78 -4.67 20.26
CA PRO A 233 11.98 -4.87 19.07
C PRO A 233 10.66 -4.10 19.09
N TYR A 234 10.27 -3.47 20.21
CA TYR A 234 9.12 -2.57 20.29
C TYR A 234 9.46 -1.10 20.00
N ASP A 235 10.74 -0.74 19.90
CA ASP A 235 11.14 0.61 19.48
C ASP A 235 11.10 0.67 17.95
N ALA A 236 10.16 1.45 17.41
CA ALA A 236 9.96 1.59 15.96
C ALA A 236 11.21 2.12 15.24
N ARG A 237 12.05 2.93 15.88
CA ARG A 237 13.30 3.43 15.29
C ARG A 237 14.28 2.28 15.10
N GLN A 238 14.50 1.50 16.16
CA GLN A 238 15.39 0.33 16.09
C GLN A 238 14.88 -0.70 15.09
N MET A 239 13.56 -0.91 15.02
CA MET A 239 12.94 -1.81 14.05
C MET A 239 13.11 -1.29 12.61
N GLY A 240 12.82 -0.01 12.37
CA GLY A 240 13.00 0.64 11.07
C GLY A 240 14.44 0.53 10.57
N ASP A 241 15.41 0.89 11.42
CA ASP A 241 16.85 0.79 11.11
C ASP A 241 17.30 -0.65 10.80
N TYR A 242 16.83 -1.61 11.60
CA TYR A 242 17.13 -3.03 11.41
C TYR A 242 16.57 -3.54 10.08
N LEU A 243 15.33 -3.21 9.76
CA LEU A 243 14.66 -3.61 8.52
C LEU A 243 15.27 -2.91 7.29
N GLY A 244 15.75 -1.67 7.40
CA GLY A 244 16.44 -0.98 6.31
C GLY A 244 17.72 -1.70 5.86
N GLN A 245 18.37 -2.44 6.77
CA GLN A 245 19.52 -3.29 6.46
C GLN A 245 19.14 -4.74 6.13
N ASN A 246 17.98 -5.20 6.59
CA ASN A 246 17.53 -6.58 6.52
C ASN A 246 16.09 -6.68 6.00
N LEU A 247 15.81 -6.08 4.85
CA LEU A 247 14.44 -5.92 4.34
C LEU A 247 13.69 -7.26 4.16
N TYR A 248 14.42 -8.35 3.95
CA TYR A 248 13.83 -9.69 3.85
C TYR A 248 13.08 -10.12 5.13
N GLU A 249 13.42 -9.57 6.30
CA GLU A 249 12.71 -9.81 7.57
C GLU A 249 11.38 -9.06 7.66
N ALA A 250 11.13 -8.06 6.81
CA ALA A 250 9.88 -7.30 6.82
C ALA A 250 8.66 -8.20 6.58
N LYS A 251 8.81 -9.28 5.80
CA LYS A 251 7.78 -10.30 5.54
C LYS A 251 7.40 -11.11 6.78
N SER A 252 8.25 -11.13 7.80
CA SER A 252 7.98 -11.83 9.05
C SER A 252 6.94 -11.08 9.89
N LEU A 253 6.92 -9.75 9.84
CA LEU A 253 6.01 -8.92 10.63
C LEU A 253 4.58 -8.89 10.07
N ILE A 254 3.61 -8.70 10.95
CA ILE A 254 2.28 -8.25 10.56
C ILE A 254 2.35 -6.72 10.49
N TRP A 255 2.36 -6.16 9.29
CA TRP A 255 2.26 -4.71 9.13
C TRP A 255 0.85 -4.26 9.44
N THR A 256 0.70 -3.16 10.17
CA THR A 256 -0.61 -2.60 10.51
C THR A 256 -0.72 -1.18 9.96
N LEU A 257 -1.93 -0.83 9.54
CA LEU A 257 -2.32 0.56 9.42
C LEU A 257 -3.17 0.92 10.62
N ASN A 258 -2.76 1.98 11.32
CA ASN A 258 -3.39 2.43 12.53
C ASN A 258 -4.12 3.74 12.25
N LEU A 259 -5.33 3.85 12.78
CA LEU A 259 -6.02 5.12 12.90
C LEU A 259 -5.83 5.56 14.34
N GLU A 260 -4.93 6.52 14.53
CA GLU A 260 -4.37 6.89 15.83
C GLU A 260 -3.67 5.67 16.46
N LEU A 261 -4.12 5.24 17.64
CA LEU A 261 -3.55 4.09 18.36
C LEU A 261 -4.31 2.78 18.10
N THR A 262 -5.27 2.79 17.17
CA THR A 262 -6.11 1.63 16.90
C THR A 262 -5.74 1.01 15.56
N PRO A 263 -5.25 -0.23 15.52
CA PRO A 263 -5.01 -0.92 14.27
C PRO A 263 -6.36 -1.22 13.58
N ILE A 264 -6.46 -0.84 12.30
CA ILE A 264 -7.69 -0.99 11.50
C ILE A 264 -7.53 -1.96 10.32
N TYR A 265 -6.30 -2.13 9.81
CA TYR A 265 -5.98 -3.10 8.75
C TYR A 265 -4.65 -3.77 9.03
N ALA A 266 -4.56 -5.05 8.66
CA ALA A 266 -3.26 -5.70 8.45
C ALA A 266 -2.86 -5.49 6.98
N LEU A 267 -1.66 -4.98 6.73
CA LEU A 267 -1.15 -4.68 5.40
C LEU A 267 -0.39 -5.90 4.85
N GLU A 268 -0.79 -6.40 3.70
CA GLU A 268 -0.14 -7.53 3.02
C GLU A 268 0.35 -7.09 1.63
N PRO A 269 1.63 -6.70 1.49
CA PRO A 269 2.24 -6.54 0.19
C PRO A 269 2.24 -7.83 -0.64
N VAL A 270 1.69 -7.76 -1.85
CA VAL A 270 1.51 -8.91 -2.75
C VAL A 270 1.98 -8.58 -4.18
N GLY A 271 2.15 -9.63 -4.99
CA GLY A 271 2.47 -9.49 -6.40
C GLY A 271 3.94 -9.12 -6.66
N ALA A 272 4.20 -8.64 -7.88
CA ALA A 272 5.56 -8.42 -8.37
C ALA A 272 6.31 -7.25 -7.72
N PHE A 273 5.58 -6.34 -7.06
CA PHE A 273 6.14 -5.15 -6.39
C PHE A 273 6.09 -5.27 -4.86
N ALA A 274 5.94 -6.49 -4.33
CA ALA A 274 5.85 -6.70 -2.89
C ALA A 274 7.10 -6.19 -2.16
N ASP A 275 8.31 -6.44 -2.71
CA ASP A 275 9.56 -5.99 -2.10
C ASP A 275 9.67 -4.45 -2.07
N ASP A 276 9.29 -3.77 -3.16
CA ASP A 276 9.24 -2.29 -3.20
C ASP A 276 8.22 -1.73 -2.20
N THR A 277 7.11 -2.43 -2.01
CA THR A 277 6.05 -2.04 -1.07
C THR A 277 6.50 -2.25 0.37
N TYR A 278 7.22 -3.35 0.68
CA TYR A 278 7.84 -3.55 1.99
C TYR A 278 8.91 -2.50 2.27
N ALA A 279 9.73 -2.13 1.29
CA ALA A 279 10.70 -1.03 1.44
C ALA A 279 9.98 0.27 1.79
N THR A 280 8.91 0.60 1.06
CA THR A 280 8.09 1.79 1.34
C THR A 280 7.49 1.78 2.75
N LEU A 281 6.99 0.63 3.22
CA LEU A 281 6.45 0.49 4.58
C LEU A 281 7.53 0.67 5.64
N GLN A 282 8.74 0.14 5.40
CA GLN A 282 9.88 0.33 6.29
C GLN A 282 10.33 1.78 6.34
N ASP A 283 10.42 2.46 5.19
CA ASP A 283 10.77 3.89 5.13
C ASP A 283 9.74 4.72 5.90
N MET A 284 8.45 4.46 5.68
CA MET A 284 7.37 5.13 6.43
C MET A 284 7.48 4.88 7.94
N LEU A 285 7.72 3.64 8.38
CA LEU A 285 7.89 3.31 9.80
C LEU A 285 9.10 4.03 10.41
N ALA A 286 10.22 4.09 9.70
CA ALA A 286 11.43 4.78 10.18
C ALA A 286 11.20 6.29 10.27
N SER A 287 10.63 6.89 9.22
CA SER A 287 10.29 8.32 9.16
C SER A 287 9.23 8.73 10.19
N GLU A 288 8.23 7.89 10.47
CA GLU A 288 7.24 8.13 11.53
C GLU A 288 7.85 8.14 12.94
N ALA A 289 9.02 7.53 13.10
CA ALA A 289 9.72 7.43 14.37
C ALA A 289 10.78 8.52 14.59
N LEU A 290 11.01 9.38 13.59
CA LEU A 290 11.89 10.55 13.70
C LEU A 290 11.28 11.64 14.61
N PRO A 291 12.10 12.55 15.15
CA PRO A 291 11.58 13.73 15.87
C PRO A 291 10.70 14.61 14.98
N GLU A 292 9.66 15.23 15.54
CA GLU A 292 8.72 16.09 14.79
C GLU A 292 9.36 17.28 14.06
N ASN A 293 10.56 17.69 14.50
CA ASN A 293 11.33 18.78 13.92
C ASN A 293 12.35 18.31 12.86
N ASP A 294 12.35 17.02 12.52
CA ASP A 294 13.16 16.46 11.45
C ASP A 294 12.46 16.67 10.10
N ASP A 295 13.22 17.03 9.06
CA ASP A 295 12.68 17.29 7.73
C ASP A 295 12.13 16.02 7.05
N GLU A 296 12.61 14.84 7.46
CA GLU A 296 12.17 13.53 6.96
C GLU A 296 11.04 12.92 7.81
N TYR A 297 10.58 13.60 8.86
CA TYR A 297 9.50 13.13 9.73
C TYR A 297 8.20 12.96 8.94
N ILE A 298 7.58 11.78 9.04
CA ILE A 298 6.25 11.54 8.48
C ILE A 298 5.25 11.53 9.63
N GLU A 299 4.25 12.40 9.56
CA GLU A 299 3.19 12.43 10.56
C GLU A 299 2.03 11.50 10.18
N ARG A 300 1.73 11.41 8.88
CA ARG A 300 0.60 10.63 8.36
C ARG A 300 0.95 9.99 7.03
N VAL A 301 0.30 8.85 6.78
CA VAL A 301 0.38 8.13 5.51
C VAL A 301 -0.99 7.93 4.88
N SER A 302 -1.02 7.73 3.57
CA SER A 302 -2.16 7.17 2.84
C SER A 302 -1.80 5.79 2.30
N MET A 303 -2.79 4.91 2.20
CA MET A 303 -2.64 3.57 1.65
C MET A 303 -3.80 3.27 0.70
N ALA A 304 -3.47 2.65 -0.43
CA ALA A 304 -4.43 2.13 -1.40
C ALA A 304 -4.28 0.61 -1.49
N GLY A 305 -5.39 -0.13 -1.33
CA GLY A 305 -5.33 -1.60 -1.35
C GLY A 305 -6.68 -2.25 -1.63
N ARG A 306 -6.66 -3.58 -1.75
CA ARG A 306 -7.89 -4.38 -1.86
C ARG A 306 -8.12 -5.19 -0.60
N LEU A 307 -9.31 -5.07 -0.02
CA LEU A 307 -9.75 -5.88 1.09
C LEU A 307 -9.85 -7.34 0.63
N SER A 308 -9.15 -8.23 1.34
CA SER A 308 -9.28 -9.67 1.14
C SER A 308 -10.34 -10.25 2.09
N GLN A 309 -10.70 -11.51 1.88
CA GLN A 309 -11.56 -12.26 2.80
C GLN A 309 -10.80 -12.82 4.02
N LYS A 310 -9.48 -12.57 4.11
CA LYS A 310 -8.64 -13.05 5.22
C LYS A 310 -8.67 -12.06 6.37
N THR A 311 -8.58 -12.60 7.58
CA THR A 311 -8.21 -11.85 8.77
C THR A 311 -6.86 -12.35 9.31
N VAL A 312 -6.17 -11.49 10.04
CA VAL A 312 -4.96 -11.82 10.79
C VAL A 312 -5.19 -11.48 12.25
N LYS A 313 -4.78 -12.40 13.13
CA LYS A 313 -4.81 -12.21 14.57
C LYS A 313 -3.51 -11.57 15.04
N LEU A 314 -3.61 -10.41 15.67
CA LEU A 314 -2.48 -9.71 16.30
C LEU A 314 -2.03 -10.41 17.58
N PHE A 315 -0.88 -10.00 18.10
CA PHE A 315 -0.35 -10.44 19.39
C PHE A 315 -1.34 -10.18 20.54
N SER A 316 -2.08 -9.06 20.48
CA SER A 316 -3.15 -8.72 21.44
C SER A 316 -4.35 -9.68 21.41
N GLY A 317 -4.46 -10.48 20.36
CA GLY A 317 -5.61 -11.33 20.07
C GLY A 317 -6.70 -10.68 19.24
N GLN A 318 -6.61 -9.38 18.93
CA GLN A 318 -7.50 -8.69 18.00
C GLN A 318 -7.36 -9.27 16.59
N GLU A 319 -8.49 -9.49 15.91
CA GLU A 319 -8.50 -9.88 14.49
C GLU A 319 -8.69 -8.65 13.60
N LEU A 320 -7.79 -8.45 12.64
CA LEU A 320 -7.87 -7.39 11.64
C LEU A 320 -8.16 -7.96 10.26
N PRO A 321 -8.96 -7.26 9.43
CA PRO A 321 -9.06 -7.59 8.01
C PRO A 321 -7.75 -7.29 7.28
N VAL A 322 -7.40 -8.14 6.32
CA VAL A 322 -6.17 -8.00 5.53
C VAL A 322 -6.43 -7.14 4.28
N LEU A 323 -5.66 -6.06 4.17
CA LEU A 323 -5.60 -5.14 3.04
C LEU A 323 -4.39 -5.48 2.17
N LYS A 324 -4.65 -5.99 0.97
CA LYS A 324 -3.60 -6.33 0.00
C LYS A 324 -3.09 -5.08 -0.71
N LEU A 325 -1.77 -4.89 -0.67
CA LEU A 325 -1.06 -3.81 -1.34
C LEU A 325 -0.31 -4.37 -2.56
N TYR A 326 -0.65 -3.91 -3.76
CA TYR A 326 -0.11 -4.46 -5.01
C TYR A 326 1.09 -3.68 -5.56
N SER A 327 1.21 -2.41 -5.16
CA SER A 327 2.31 -1.54 -5.54
C SER A 327 2.45 -0.38 -4.55
N PRO A 328 3.60 0.32 -4.54
CA PRO A 328 3.76 1.56 -3.76
C PRO A 328 2.86 2.72 -4.22
N ARG A 329 2.10 2.58 -5.30
CA ARG A 329 1.25 3.66 -5.81
C ARG A 329 0.10 3.91 -4.83
N GLY A 330 -0.12 5.18 -4.49
CA GLY A 330 -1.11 5.57 -3.46
C GLY A 330 -0.58 5.51 -2.03
N MET A 331 0.69 5.09 -1.85
CA MET A 331 1.43 5.23 -0.60
C MET A 331 2.13 6.58 -0.58
N TYR A 332 1.60 7.51 0.21
CA TYR A 332 2.20 8.84 0.39
C TYR A 332 2.39 9.08 1.88
N GLY A 333 3.49 9.72 2.26
CA GLY A 333 3.74 10.21 3.61
C GLY A 333 3.94 11.72 3.59
N TRP A 334 3.47 12.42 4.62
CA TRP A 334 3.64 13.87 4.73
C TRP A 334 3.72 14.35 6.18
N THR A 335 4.27 15.54 6.31
CA THR A 335 4.41 16.30 7.55
C THR A 335 3.59 17.57 7.44
N ILE A 336 2.82 17.92 8.48
CA ILE A 336 2.02 19.14 8.48
C ILE A 336 2.90 20.39 8.39
N ASN A 337 4.06 20.39 9.08
CA ASN A 337 4.99 21.53 9.08
C ASN A 337 5.48 21.89 7.67
N THR A 338 6.00 20.91 6.92
CA THR A 338 6.51 21.09 5.55
C THR A 338 5.42 21.61 4.62
N LEU A 339 4.18 21.11 4.77
CA LEU A 339 3.03 21.58 3.98
C LEU A 339 2.65 23.03 4.33
N VAL A 340 2.74 23.39 5.61
CA VAL A 340 2.48 24.75 6.07
C VAL A 340 3.54 25.72 5.57
N ASP A 341 4.82 25.31 5.58
CA ASP A 341 5.94 26.11 5.09
C ASP A 341 5.80 26.41 3.59
N ASN A 342 5.53 25.38 2.78
CA ASN A 342 5.31 25.53 1.34
C ASN A 342 4.12 26.47 1.03
N ALA A 343 3.05 26.38 1.81
CA ALA A 343 1.89 27.25 1.63
C ALA A 343 2.15 28.70 2.04
N ILE A 344 2.92 28.93 3.11
CA ILE A 344 3.35 30.27 3.52
C ILE A 344 4.24 30.90 2.46
N GLU A 345 5.18 30.13 1.90
CA GLU A 345 6.06 30.59 0.82
C GLU A 345 5.24 31.05 -0.39
N ALA A 346 4.25 30.27 -0.81
CA ALA A 346 3.34 30.62 -1.91
C ALA A 346 2.52 31.89 -1.63
N VAL A 347 2.08 32.14 -0.38
CA VAL A 347 1.38 33.37 -0.01
C VAL A 347 2.33 34.57 -0.01
N ARG A 348 3.58 34.39 0.44
CA ARG A 348 4.58 35.46 0.50
C ARG A 348 4.88 36.04 -0.88
N GLU A 349 4.87 35.21 -1.92
CA GLU A 349 5.02 35.66 -3.31
C GLU A 349 3.86 36.58 -3.77
N GLN A 350 2.69 36.48 -3.13
CA GLN A 350 1.49 37.23 -3.50
C GLN A 350 1.21 38.42 -2.57
N GLN A 351 1.65 38.38 -1.31
CA GLN A 351 1.39 39.40 -0.30
C GLN A 351 2.63 39.68 0.58
N GLU A 352 3.24 40.86 0.44
CA GLU A 352 4.47 41.25 1.17
C GLU A 352 4.28 41.48 2.69
N ASN A 353 3.06 41.71 3.18
CA ASN A 353 2.77 42.06 4.59
C ASN A 353 1.92 41.02 5.33
N ALA A 354 2.01 39.75 4.92
CA ALA A 354 1.23 38.68 5.52
C ALA A 354 1.75 38.34 6.94
N ASP A 355 0.85 38.19 7.92
CA ASP A 355 1.20 37.70 9.27
C ASP A 355 1.46 36.20 9.21
N GLU A 356 2.72 35.82 8.99
CA GLU A 356 3.15 34.41 8.89
C GLU A 356 2.75 33.58 10.12
N ALA A 357 2.79 34.17 11.33
CA ALA A 357 2.44 33.44 12.55
C ALA A 357 0.94 33.12 12.60
N ALA A 358 0.09 34.08 12.20
CA ALA A 358 -1.34 33.87 12.10
C ALA A 358 -1.70 32.86 11.00
N ILE A 359 -1.05 32.95 9.82
CA ILE A 359 -1.27 32.02 8.71
C ILE A 359 -0.84 30.61 9.09
N ARG A 360 0.36 30.45 9.67
CA ARG A 360 0.87 29.17 10.17
C ARG A 360 -0.13 28.52 11.12
N LYS A 361 -0.61 29.29 12.11
CA LYS A 361 -1.59 28.81 13.09
C LYS A 361 -2.89 28.38 12.43
N SER A 362 -3.45 29.20 11.55
CA SER A 362 -4.73 28.90 10.87
C SER A 362 -4.60 27.69 9.93
N LEU A 363 -3.52 27.62 9.17
CA LEU A 363 -3.29 26.51 8.24
C LEU A 363 -3.06 25.20 8.99
N THR A 364 -2.26 25.22 10.06
CA THR A 364 -2.08 24.05 10.94
C THR A 364 -3.41 23.59 11.51
N ALA A 365 -4.23 24.51 12.04
CA ALA A 365 -5.55 24.18 12.56
C ALA A 365 -6.50 23.62 11.50
N PHE A 366 -6.48 24.17 10.28
CA PHE A 366 -7.22 23.65 9.13
C PHE A 366 -6.80 22.23 8.79
N LEU A 367 -5.49 21.99 8.63
CA LEU A 367 -4.91 20.70 8.26
C LEU A 367 -5.23 19.62 9.31
N HIS A 368 -5.11 19.95 10.60
CA HIS A 368 -5.52 19.07 11.70
C HIS A 368 -7.01 18.75 11.60
N ARG A 369 -7.85 19.77 11.42
CA ARG A 369 -9.31 19.58 11.37
C ARG A 369 -9.74 18.76 10.16
N VAL A 370 -9.15 18.99 8.98
CA VAL A 370 -9.38 18.16 7.79
C VAL A 370 -9.06 16.71 8.11
N TYR A 371 -7.95 16.42 8.78
CA TYR A 371 -7.63 15.05 9.17
C TYR A 371 -8.67 14.45 10.14
N TYR A 372 -8.95 15.11 11.27
CA TYR A 372 -9.82 14.55 12.31
C TYR A 372 -11.30 14.46 11.90
N ASP A 373 -11.81 15.44 11.16
CA ASP A 373 -13.19 15.44 10.68
C ASP A 373 -13.42 14.38 9.58
N LEU A 374 -12.34 13.98 8.88
CA LEU A 374 -12.43 13.09 7.72
C LEU A 374 -11.95 11.66 7.97
N ARG A 375 -11.36 11.37 9.14
CA ARG A 375 -10.88 10.01 9.45
C ARG A 375 -12.01 8.98 9.31
N ASN A 376 -11.77 7.95 8.52
CA ASN A 376 -12.72 6.88 8.25
C ASN A 376 -11.99 5.61 7.78
N LEU A 377 -12.72 4.53 7.58
CA LEU A 377 -12.16 3.23 7.18
C LEU A 377 -11.77 3.16 5.69
N GLY A 378 -12.17 4.14 4.87
CA GLY A 378 -11.77 4.23 3.47
C GLY A 378 -12.37 3.14 2.58
N GLN A 379 -13.42 2.44 3.01
CA GLN A 379 -14.03 1.36 2.23
C GLN A 379 -15.12 1.87 1.28
N ALA A 380 -16.04 2.70 1.78
CA ALA A 380 -17.12 3.24 0.97
C ALA A 380 -16.57 4.20 -0.09
N ASP A 381 -17.23 4.29 -1.25
CA ASP A 381 -16.80 5.21 -2.32
C ASP A 381 -16.69 6.66 -1.84
N ARG A 382 -17.66 7.09 -1.02
CA ARG A 382 -17.66 8.39 -0.37
C ARG A 382 -16.46 8.58 0.56
N ASP A 383 -16.10 7.56 1.31
CA ASP A 383 -15.01 7.56 2.28
C ASP A 383 -13.66 7.62 1.58
N ARG A 384 -13.48 6.87 0.47
CA ARG A 384 -12.31 6.99 -0.40
C ARG A 384 -12.17 8.39 -0.99
N ALA A 385 -13.27 8.98 -1.43
CA ALA A 385 -13.26 10.35 -1.97
C ALA A 385 -12.86 11.36 -0.89
N ILE A 386 -13.36 11.19 0.33
CA ILE A 386 -13.00 12.00 1.49
C ILE A 386 -11.50 11.88 1.81
N ASN A 387 -11.00 10.66 1.93
CA ASN A 387 -9.60 10.44 2.29
C ASN A 387 -8.66 10.98 1.22
N TYR A 388 -8.98 10.73 -0.05
CA TYR A 388 -8.20 11.28 -1.16
C TYR A 388 -8.32 12.81 -1.26
N ALA A 389 -9.47 13.39 -0.91
CA ALA A 389 -9.62 14.84 -0.86
C ALA A 389 -8.77 15.47 0.24
N ALA A 390 -8.61 14.82 1.39
CA ALA A 390 -7.70 15.28 2.43
C ALA A 390 -6.27 15.38 1.88
N ILE A 391 -5.80 14.32 1.19
CA ILE A 391 -4.50 14.31 0.50
C ILE A 391 -4.38 15.45 -0.50
N ASN A 392 -5.38 15.63 -1.36
CA ASN A 392 -5.34 16.72 -2.35
C ASN A 392 -5.49 18.10 -1.74
N ALA A 393 -6.18 18.26 -0.61
CA ALA A 393 -6.29 19.54 0.07
C ALA A 393 -4.91 19.98 0.58
N PHE A 394 -4.08 19.03 1.02
CA PHE A 394 -2.66 19.30 1.34
C PHE A 394 -1.87 19.72 0.10
N GLN A 395 -2.07 19.06 -1.05
CA GLN A 395 -1.39 19.40 -2.31
C GLN A 395 -1.91 20.70 -2.95
N ALA A 396 -3.18 21.03 -2.72
CA ALA A 396 -3.83 22.24 -3.19
C ALA A 396 -3.76 23.37 -2.17
N ALA A 397 -2.85 23.27 -1.18
CA ALA A 397 -2.68 24.29 -0.15
C ALA A 397 -2.46 25.68 -0.76
N GLU A 398 -1.78 25.80 -1.90
CA GLU A 398 -1.64 27.06 -2.66
C GLU A 398 -3.00 27.68 -3.06
N SER A 399 -3.98 26.87 -3.46
CA SER A 399 -5.31 27.37 -3.84
C SER A 399 -6.14 27.80 -2.62
N ILE A 400 -5.91 27.16 -1.47
CA ILE A 400 -6.63 27.41 -0.22
C ILE A 400 -5.98 28.52 0.60
N SER A 401 -4.67 28.75 0.40
CA SER A 401 -3.88 29.70 1.15
C SER A 401 -4.41 31.12 1.01
N GLU A 402 -5.03 31.51 -0.12
CA GLU A 402 -5.73 32.79 -0.28
C GLU A 402 -6.79 33.00 0.81
N ALA A 403 -7.64 31.99 1.07
CA ALA A 403 -8.70 32.10 2.07
C ALA A 403 -8.12 32.14 3.50
N VAL A 404 -7.08 31.36 3.75
CA VAL A 404 -6.39 31.33 5.05
C VAL A 404 -5.66 32.66 5.31
N ALA A 405 -5.03 33.23 4.29
CA ALA A 405 -4.30 34.50 4.35
C ALA A 405 -5.20 35.69 4.70
N ILE A 406 -6.47 35.66 4.28
CA ILE A 406 -7.46 36.70 4.65
C ILE A 406 -8.22 36.40 5.95
N GLY A 407 -7.74 35.42 6.74
CA GLY A 407 -8.27 35.08 8.06
C GLY A 407 -9.52 34.20 8.05
N MET A 408 -9.81 33.48 6.96
CA MET A 408 -10.95 32.56 6.95
C MET A 408 -10.58 31.20 7.54
N GLU A 409 -11.55 30.58 8.21
CA GLU A 409 -11.45 29.26 8.81
C GLU A 409 -12.38 28.27 8.12
N LEU A 410 -12.07 26.98 8.21
CA LEU A 410 -12.92 25.92 7.70
C LEU A 410 -14.25 25.88 8.47
N HIS A 411 -15.37 25.99 7.77
CA HIS A 411 -16.72 25.87 8.30
C HIS A 411 -17.17 24.41 8.29
N SER A 412 -17.17 23.79 7.10
CA SER A 412 -17.69 22.44 6.88
C SER A 412 -17.10 21.79 5.63
N ILE A 413 -17.13 20.46 5.62
CA ILE A 413 -16.75 19.63 4.49
C ILE A 413 -18.01 18.90 4.01
N GLU A 414 -18.38 19.09 2.75
CA GLU A 414 -19.54 18.47 2.14
C GLU A 414 -19.11 17.57 0.99
N VAL A 415 -19.67 16.37 0.94
CA VAL A 415 -19.33 15.37 -0.07
C VAL A 415 -20.60 14.83 -0.70
N GLU A 416 -20.72 14.99 -2.01
CA GLU A 416 -21.87 14.58 -2.80
C GLU A 416 -21.41 13.86 -4.07
N LYS A 417 -22.29 13.05 -4.67
CA LYS A 417 -22.00 12.42 -5.95
C LYS A 417 -21.90 13.49 -7.03
N SER A 418 -20.83 13.46 -7.84
CA SER A 418 -20.66 14.43 -8.92
C SER A 418 -21.68 14.16 -10.04
N PRO A 419 -22.39 15.18 -10.54
CA PRO A 419 -23.21 15.05 -11.74
C PRO A 419 -22.35 15.00 -13.02
N PHE A 420 -21.06 15.32 -12.93
CA PHE A 420 -20.13 15.36 -14.04
C PHE A 420 -19.05 14.28 -13.86
N CYS A 421 -19.16 13.23 -14.66
CA CYS A 421 -18.25 12.10 -14.71
C CYS A 421 -18.10 11.62 -16.14
N ARG A 422 -16.98 10.97 -16.45
CA ARG A 422 -16.90 10.17 -17.67
C ARG A 422 -17.79 8.94 -17.53
N TYR A 423 -18.11 8.31 -18.67
CA TYR A 423 -18.78 7.01 -18.64
C TYR A 423 -17.89 6.01 -17.89
N ASP A 424 -18.50 5.14 -17.08
CA ASP A 424 -17.83 4.18 -16.18
C ASP A 424 -16.93 4.78 -15.07
N SER A 425 -17.08 6.07 -14.74
CA SER A 425 -16.42 6.69 -13.59
C SER A 425 -17.28 6.68 -12.32
N ASN A 426 -16.63 6.81 -11.17
CA ASN A 426 -17.27 6.94 -9.87
C ASN A 426 -16.80 8.23 -9.19
N CYS A 427 -17.31 9.38 -9.63
CA CYS A 427 -16.85 10.67 -9.11
C CYS A 427 -17.73 11.28 -8.03
N TRP A 428 -17.06 11.98 -7.13
CA TRP A 428 -17.60 12.67 -5.98
C TRP A 428 -17.08 14.11 -5.97
N ASP A 429 -17.97 15.05 -5.70
CA ASP A 429 -17.62 16.44 -5.46
C ASP A 429 -17.40 16.64 -3.96
N VAL A 430 -16.18 17.01 -3.58
CA VAL A 430 -15.79 17.37 -2.21
C VAL A 430 -15.66 18.88 -2.11
N LYS A 431 -16.48 19.49 -1.25
CA LYS A 431 -16.59 20.94 -1.06
C LYS A 431 -16.07 21.33 0.32
N LEU A 432 -14.98 22.09 0.35
CA LEU A 432 -14.48 22.75 1.56
C LEU A 432 -15.09 24.14 1.64
N LYS A 433 -15.90 24.40 2.66
CA LYS A 433 -16.52 25.71 2.89
C LYS A 433 -15.74 26.47 3.95
N PHE A 434 -15.32 27.68 3.65
CA PHE A 434 -14.62 28.58 4.56
C PHE A 434 -15.53 29.75 4.95
N PHE A 435 -15.38 30.23 6.17
CA PHE A 435 -16.08 31.40 6.68
C PHE A 435 -15.11 32.34 7.41
N ASP A 436 -15.48 33.60 7.54
CA ASP A 436 -14.73 34.58 8.31
C ASP A 436 -15.29 34.65 9.74
N PRO A 437 -14.50 34.27 10.77
CA PRO A 437 -14.95 34.28 12.16
C PRO A 437 -15.10 35.69 12.73
N GLU A 438 -14.35 36.68 12.22
CA GLU A 438 -14.39 38.07 12.70
C GLU A 438 -15.47 38.91 12.00
N ASN A 439 -15.78 38.57 10.75
CA ASN A 439 -16.80 39.24 9.95
C ASN A 439 -17.87 38.29 9.45
N GLY A 440 -18.86 38.03 10.30
CA GLY A 440 -20.02 37.18 9.97
C GLY A 440 -20.94 37.71 8.86
N ARG A 441 -20.65 38.85 8.22
CA ARG A 441 -21.33 39.33 7.00
C ARG A 441 -20.58 39.00 5.71
N ARG A 442 -19.30 38.63 5.80
CA ARG A 442 -18.50 38.23 4.64
C ARG A 442 -19.08 36.94 4.05
N ALA A 443 -19.08 36.85 2.72
CA ALA A 443 -19.53 35.66 2.02
C ALA A 443 -18.64 34.46 2.36
N LYS A 444 -19.21 33.26 2.41
CA LYS A 444 -18.43 32.03 2.56
C LYS A 444 -17.69 31.76 1.24
N LYS A 445 -16.47 31.25 1.32
CA LYS A 445 -15.70 30.79 0.14
C LYS A 445 -15.82 29.28 0.06
N ILE A 446 -16.11 28.75 -1.11
CA ILE A 446 -16.18 27.31 -1.36
C ILE A 446 -15.03 26.92 -2.28
N TYR A 447 -14.33 25.84 -1.94
CA TYR A 447 -13.39 25.14 -2.80
C TYR A 447 -13.95 23.76 -3.11
N ARG A 448 -14.03 23.40 -4.39
CA ARG A 448 -14.56 22.11 -4.85
C ARG A 448 -13.52 21.32 -5.61
N PHE A 449 -13.33 20.08 -5.17
CA PHE A 449 -12.56 19.02 -5.82
C PHE A 449 -13.55 18.02 -6.41
N THR A 450 -13.29 17.54 -7.61
CA THR A 450 -14.01 16.41 -8.18
C THR A 450 -13.05 15.22 -8.22
N ILE A 451 -13.40 14.13 -7.55
CA ILE A 451 -12.51 12.98 -7.34
C ILE A 451 -13.18 11.75 -7.91
N ASP A 452 -12.51 11.03 -8.80
CA ASP A 452 -12.93 9.72 -9.29
C ASP A 452 -12.32 8.62 -8.41
N VAL A 453 -13.17 7.77 -7.83
CA VAL A 453 -12.78 6.68 -6.94
C VAL A 453 -13.07 5.30 -7.54
N ILE A 454 -13.26 5.22 -8.86
CA ILE A 454 -13.54 3.94 -9.54
C ILE A 454 -12.36 2.96 -9.42
N ASP A 455 -11.15 3.48 -9.49
CA ASP A 455 -9.91 2.72 -9.43
C ASP A 455 -9.35 2.63 -8.00
N LEU A 456 -8.36 1.74 -7.83
CA LEU A 456 -7.66 1.49 -6.57
C LEU A 456 -7.06 2.77 -5.96
N VAL A 457 -6.36 3.54 -6.79
CA VAL A 457 -5.83 4.86 -6.42
C VAL A 457 -6.77 5.89 -7.03
N PRO A 458 -7.52 6.66 -6.22
CA PRO A 458 -8.39 7.69 -6.74
C PRO A 458 -7.62 8.77 -7.51
N VAL A 459 -8.34 9.54 -8.34
CA VAL A 459 -7.74 10.62 -9.14
C VAL A 459 -8.57 11.89 -9.10
N THR A 460 -7.89 13.03 -9.18
CA THR A 460 -8.55 14.35 -9.23
C THR A 460 -8.92 14.69 -10.67
N LEU A 461 -10.16 15.12 -10.90
CA LEU A 461 -10.68 15.51 -12.21
C LEU A 461 -10.68 17.05 -12.37
N GLY A 462 -9.78 17.53 -13.22
CA GLY A 462 -9.66 18.95 -13.54
C GLY A 462 -9.02 19.78 -12.41
N HIS A 463 -9.19 21.09 -12.49
CA HIS A 463 -8.65 22.03 -11.50
C HIS A 463 -9.65 22.32 -10.37
N VAL A 464 -9.13 22.65 -9.19
CA VAL A 464 -9.93 23.12 -8.05
C VAL A 464 -10.77 24.31 -8.49
N ARG A 465 -12.08 24.24 -8.23
CA ARG A 465 -13.01 25.35 -8.50
C ARG A 465 -13.28 26.09 -7.22
N SER A 466 -13.31 27.42 -7.28
CA SER A 466 -13.66 28.24 -6.13
C SER A 466 -14.68 29.32 -6.47
N TRP A 467 -15.57 29.63 -5.53
CA TRP A 467 -16.55 30.70 -5.64
C TRP A 467 -17.03 31.15 -4.27
N SER A 468 -17.65 32.33 -4.21
CA SER A 468 -18.24 32.86 -2.98
C SER A 468 -19.74 32.60 -2.95
N VAL A 469 -20.27 32.24 -1.78
CA VAL A 469 -21.70 32.03 -1.56
C VAL A 469 -22.19 33.02 -0.50
N PRO A 470 -23.27 33.79 -0.78
CA PRO A 470 -23.93 34.63 0.21
C PRO A 470 -24.33 33.82 1.44
N LYS A 471 -24.47 34.51 2.57
CA LYS A 471 -24.79 33.88 3.86
C LYS A 471 -26.10 33.11 3.84
#